data_AF-A0AAD9Q7G3-F1
#
_entry.id   AF-A0AAD9Q7G3-F1
#
_cell.length_a   1.000
_cell.length_b   1.000
_cell.length_c   1.000
_cell.angle_alpha   90.00
_cell.angle_beta   90.00
_cell.angle_gamma   90.00
#
_symmetry.space_group_name_H-M   'P 1'
#
loop_
_entity.id
_entity.type
_entity.pdbx_description
1 polymer ?
#
loop_
_entity_poly.entity_id
_entity_poly.type
_entity_poly.pdbx_seq_one_letter_code
_entity_poly.pdbx_strand_id
1 'polypeptide(L)'
;MTSCGFKSLISSPCGSSKYHKGATVIIALLNCTKDITGHLQQLNAFDTESVNNEVTLILARAEGTLLGDLSNSRNILNKFLVSSGVTSITQSKKKFSLLTSRTKAVHVSKASESIVALIDVIAPGDAGALWEATKRSNMVEKALSINKSDSIEKVYLTALAQTYRHATGWDTHGQLQLFIPGVTYYRVKAARNHKQLYGRGVKVDDTRSPRVRVDENQLDHFLTFITSPHVVQDLPFGFRNHFKGWTISAEGRTALDELSAVVDKLIDHGLDKRKGMTYQEYVKEGKQFFKTEYKVHVTSSSKTADRCIQFALSDPKESALQQKCDHNHNEFCQSCEQLKSIIHEVGEQIKQLCHDDDDLLYVYSQAVQGAENWKSHLL
;
A
#
# COMPACT_ATOMS: atom_id res chain seq x y z
N MET A 1 -6.48 13.84 -74.27
CA MET A 1 -6.43 13.41 -72.86
C MET A 1 -7.46 14.23 -72.12
N THR A 2 -8.48 13.62 -71.52
CA THR A 2 -9.48 14.33 -70.72
C THR A 2 -8.82 14.82 -69.44
N SER A 3 -8.55 16.13 -69.34
CA SER A 3 -8.09 16.73 -68.10
C SER A 3 -9.25 16.79 -67.13
N CYS A 4 -9.10 16.13 -65.99
CA CYS A 4 -9.98 16.34 -64.84
C CYS A 4 -9.97 17.85 -64.51
N GLY A 5 -11.15 18.45 -64.28
CA GLY A 5 -11.26 19.88 -63.92
C GLY A 5 -10.45 20.26 -62.67
N PHE A 6 -10.11 19.28 -61.84
CA PHE A 6 -9.23 19.43 -60.67
C PHE A 6 -7.75 19.61 -61.01
N LYS A 7 -7.31 19.32 -62.24
CA LYS A 7 -5.91 19.50 -62.66
C LYS A 7 -5.51 20.99 -62.64
N SER A 8 -6.43 21.91 -62.92
CA SER A 8 -6.13 23.35 -62.89
C SER A 8 -5.95 23.89 -61.47
N LEU A 9 -6.49 23.21 -60.45
CA LEU A 9 -6.47 23.66 -59.07
C LEU A 9 -5.19 23.27 -58.32
N ILE A 10 -4.52 22.18 -58.70
CA ILE A 10 -3.44 21.58 -57.88
C ILE A 10 -2.28 20.96 -58.69
N SER A 11 -2.21 21.19 -60.00
CA SER A 11 -1.09 20.84 -60.90
C SER A 11 -0.60 19.38 -60.93
N SER A 12 -1.30 18.43 -60.30
CA SER A 12 -0.95 17.00 -60.31
C SER A 12 -1.70 16.21 -61.41
N PRO A 13 -1.08 15.18 -62.01
CA PRO A 13 -1.72 14.39 -63.07
C PRO A 13 -2.87 13.53 -62.51
N CYS A 14 -4.08 13.78 -63.00
CA CYS A 14 -5.24 12.92 -62.71
C CYS A 14 -5.13 11.58 -63.46
N GLY A 15 -5.50 10.48 -62.80
CA GLY A 15 -5.70 9.18 -63.47
C GLY A 15 -6.70 9.27 -64.62
N SER A 16 -6.56 8.41 -65.63
CA SER A 16 -7.39 8.43 -66.83
C SER A 16 -8.87 8.15 -66.50
N SER A 17 -9.76 9.12 -66.74
CA SER A 17 -11.21 8.89 -66.64
C SER A 17 -11.65 7.90 -67.71
N LYS A 18 -12.22 6.76 -67.31
CA LYS A 18 -12.76 5.74 -68.24
C LYS A 18 -14.01 6.20 -68.99
N TYR A 19 -14.67 7.29 -68.54
CA TYR A 19 -15.96 7.72 -69.07
C TYR A 19 -15.97 9.21 -69.47
N HIS A 20 -16.46 9.45 -70.69
CA HIS A 20 -16.75 10.70 -71.40
C HIS A 20 -15.60 11.60 -71.92
N LYS A 21 -15.47 11.65 -73.26
CA LYS A 21 -14.57 12.54 -74.03
C LYS A 21 -15.13 13.96 -74.31
N GLY A 22 -16.33 14.31 -73.82
CA GLY A 22 -17.06 15.52 -74.24
C GLY A 22 -17.35 16.57 -73.16
N ALA A 23 -16.75 16.50 -71.97
CA ALA A 23 -17.03 17.46 -70.89
C ALA A 23 -16.05 18.64 -70.92
N THR A 24 -16.57 19.85 -71.16
CA THR A 24 -15.82 21.13 -71.17
C THR A 24 -16.08 22.01 -69.95
N VAL A 25 -16.95 21.60 -69.02
CA VAL A 25 -17.39 22.40 -67.88
C VAL A 25 -16.94 21.78 -66.55
N ILE A 26 -16.53 22.64 -65.61
CA ILE A 26 -16.19 22.27 -64.23
C ILE A 26 -17.49 22.05 -63.46
N ILE A 27 -17.67 20.85 -62.90
CA ILE A 27 -18.85 20.48 -62.09
C ILE A 27 -18.37 20.32 -60.63
N ALA A 28 -19.00 21.06 -59.71
CA ALA A 28 -18.75 20.93 -58.28
C ALA A 28 -19.03 19.49 -57.80
N LEU A 29 -18.24 18.97 -56.87
CA LEU A 29 -18.23 17.54 -56.50
C LEU A 29 -19.57 17.07 -55.91
N LEU A 30 -20.29 17.97 -55.22
CA LEU A 30 -21.66 17.74 -54.72
C LEU A 30 -22.64 17.35 -55.84
N ASN A 31 -22.39 17.85 -57.06
CA ASN A 31 -23.21 17.63 -58.24
C ASN A 31 -22.54 16.64 -59.22
N CYS A 32 -21.44 16.00 -58.80
CA CYS A 32 -20.65 15.11 -59.63
C CYS A 32 -21.00 13.66 -59.33
N THR A 33 -21.59 12.96 -60.29
CA THR A 33 -21.95 11.53 -60.18
C THR A 33 -20.81 10.59 -60.61
N LYS A 34 -19.57 11.08 -60.70
CA LYS A 34 -18.43 10.30 -61.22
C LYS A 34 -17.73 9.50 -60.14
N ASP A 35 -17.17 8.36 -60.54
CA ASP A 35 -16.37 7.48 -59.70
C ASP A 35 -15.07 8.17 -59.23
N ILE A 36 -14.98 8.43 -57.93
CA ILE A 36 -13.78 8.98 -57.26
C ILE A 36 -12.86 7.89 -56.69
N THR A 37 -13.18 6.60 -56.87
CA THR A 37 -12.43 5.46 -56.30
C THR A 37 -10.96 5.49 -56.72
N GLY A 38 -10.66 5.87 -57.97
CA GLY A 38 -9.28 6.03 -58.44
C GLY A 38 -8.51 7.16 -57.72
N HIS A 39 -9.20 8.22 -57.27
CA HIS A 39 -8.59 9.29 -56.48
C HIS A 39 -8.36 8.86 -55.03
N LEU A 40 -9.32 8.16 -54.42
CA LEU A 40 -9.16 7.58 -53.08
C LEU A 40 -8.01 6.56 -53.02
N GLN A 41 -7.87 5.72 -54.06
CA GLN A 41 -6.76 4.79 -54.20
C GLN A 41 -5.41 5.49 -54.34
N GLN A 42 -5.31 6.55 -55.16
CA GLN A 42 -4.07 7.32 -55.30
C GLN A 42 -3.68 8.07 -54.02
N LEU A 43 -4.67 8.48 -53.22
CA LEU A 43 -4.46 9.19 -51.95
C LEU A 43 -4.30 8.23 -50.75
N ASN A 44 -4.42 6.93 -50.97
CA ASN A 44 -4.36 5.89 -49.93
C ASN A 44 -5.35 6.14 -48.76
N ALA A 45 -6.48 6.79 -49.06
CA ALA A 45 -7.54 7.14 -48.13
C ALA A 45 -8.72 6.18 -48.37
N PHE A 46 -8.88 5.18 -47.51
CA PHE A 46 -9.91 4.13 -47.65
C PHE A 46 -11.17 4.40 -46.82
N ASP A 47 -11.22 5.49 -46.05
CA ASP A 47 -12.44 5.95 -45.36
C ASP A 47 -13.23 6.89 -46.27
N THR A 48 -14.21 6.34 -46.98
CA THR A 48 -15.15 7.10 -47.81
C THR A 48 -16.03 8.07 -47.02
N GLU A 49 -16.16 7.88 -45.69
CA GLU A 49 -16.95 8.78 -44.84
C GLU A 49 -16.25 10.11 -44.55
N SER A 50 -14.91 10.14 -44.55
CA SER A 50 -14.12 11.36 -44.25
C SER A 50 -13.97 12.30 -45.44
N VAL A 51 -14.17 11.81 -46.67
CA VAL A 51 -13.93 12.56 -47.91
C VAL A 51 -15.23 12.60 -48.72
N ASN A 52 -16.25 13.25 -48.14
CA ASN A 52 -17.60 13.32 -48.71
C ASN A 52 -17.88 14.63 -49.47
N ASN A 53 -16.94 15.57 -49.50
CA ASN A 53 -17.12 16.87 -50.15
C ASN A 53 -15.87 17.32 -50.93
N GLU A 54 -16.07 18.29 -51.82
CA GLU A 54 -15.02 18.80 -52.71
C GLU A 54 -13.80 19.35 -51.97
N VAL A 55 -14.06 20.05 -50.85
CA VAL A 55 -13.03 20.71 -50.05
C VAL A 55 -12.11 19.69 -49.38
N THR A 56 -12.67 18.65 -48.77
CA THR A 56 -11.89 17.57 -48.13
C THR A 56 -11.05 16.80 -49.14
N LEU A 57 -11.54 16.59 -50.36
CA LEU A 57 -10.79 15.89 -51.41
C LEU A 57 -9.66 16.74 -52.01
N ILE A 58 -9.85 18.07 -52.13
CA ILE A 58 -8.79 19.01 -52.52
C ILE A 58 -7.72 19.11 -51.43
N LEU A 59 -8.13 19.24 -50.17
CA LEU A 59 -7.21 19.27 -49.02
C LEU A 59 -6.40 17.98 -48.91
N ALA A 60 -7.03 16.82 -49.03
CA ALA A 60 -6.34 15.52 -49.05
C ALA A 60 -5.33 15.40 -50.19
N ARG A 61 -5.60 16.02 -51.34
CA ARG A 61 -4.64 16.09 -52.47
C ARG A 61 -3.46 17.02 -52.20
N ALA A 62 -3.71 18.17 -51.59
CA ALA A 62 -2.65 19.09 -51.15
C ALA A 62 -1.80 18.47 -50.02
N GLU A 63 -2.40 17.66 -49.15
CA GLU A 63 -1.69 16.84 -48.16
C GLU A 63 -0.95 15.65 -48.78
N GLY A 64 -1.46 15.07 -49.88
CA GLY A 64 -0.79 14.01 -50.64
C GLY A 64 0.61 14.39 -51.15
N THR A 65 0.86 15.68 -51.38
CA THR A 65 2.21 16.22 -51.68
C THR A 65 3.19 16.04 -50.51
N LEU A 66 2.74 16.02 -49.26
CA LEU A 66 3.56 15.75 -48.07
C LEU A 66 3.90 14.26 -47.92
N LEU A 67 3.03 13.35 -48.39
CA LEU A 67 3.30 11.90 -48.40
C LEU A 67 4.40 11.51 -49.40
N GLY A 68 4.52 12.26 -50.51
CA GLY A 68 5.64 12.12 -51.46
C GLY A 68 6.99 12.46 -50.83
N ASP A 69 7.02 13.45 -49.94
CA ASP A 69 8.22 13.86 -49.20
C ASP A 69 8.68 12.77 -48.21
N LEU A 70 7.76 12.21 -47.42
CA LEU A 70 8.06 11.13 -46.46
C LEU A 70 8.57 9.84 -47.13
N SER A 71 8.13 9.54 -48.35
CA SER A 71 8.64 8.41 -49.12
C SER A 71 10.09 8.62 -49.53
N ASN A 72 10.42 9.84 -49.97
CA ASN A 72 11.79 10.22 -50.30
C ASN A 72 12.69 10.25 -49.06
N SER A 73 12.23 10.84 -47.95
CA SER A 73 12.96 10.85 -46.67
C SER A 73 13.26 9.43 -46.19
N ARG A 74 12.32 8.48 -46.35
CA ARG A 74 12.53 7.08 -46.00
C ARG A 74 13.59 6.41 -46.88
N ASN A 75 13.61 6.70 -48.17
CA ASN A 75 14.64 6.17 -49.06
C ASN A 75 16.03 6.66 -48.68
N ILE A 76 16.16 7.94 -48.30
CA ILE A 76 17.41 8.52 -47.79
C ILE A 76 17.82 7.84 -46.47
N LEU A 77 16.87 7.68 -45.54
CA LEU A 77 17.11 6.98 -44.28
C LEU A 77 17.56 5.53 -44.51
N ASN A 78 16.93 4.80 -45.41
CA ASN A 78 17.31 3.42 -45.70
C ASN A 78 18.71 3.31 -46.30
N LYS A 79 19.14 4.29 -47.11
CA LYS A 79 20.54 4.34 -47.59
C LYS A 79 21.52 4.49 -46.42
N PHE A 80 21.21 5.39 -45.48
CA PHE A 80 22.00 5.57 -44.26
C PHE A 80 22.06 4.28 -43.42
N LEU A 81 20.91 3.66 -43.15
CA LEU A 81 20.86 2.45 -42.33
C LEU A 81 21.66 1.31 -42.94
N VAL A 82 21.56 1.12 -44.26
CA VAL A 82 22.35 0.10 -44.96
C VAL A 82 23.84 0.39 -44.87
N SER A 83 24.27 1.67 -44.97
CA SER A 83 25.68 2.04 -44.77
C SER A 83 26.17 1.82 -43.34
N SER A 84 25.27 1.86 -42.36
CA SER A 84 25.57 1.59 -40.94
C SER A 84 25.36 0.13 -40.53
N GLY A 85 25.10 -0.78 -41.47
CA GLY A 85 24.92 -2.21 -41.19
C GLY A 85 23.53 -2.60 -40.65
N VAL A 86 22.55 -1.70 -40.69
CA VAL A 86 21.17 -1.93 -40.21
C VAL A 86 20.21 -2.23 -41.38
N THR A 87 19.23 -3.10 -41.15
CA THR A 87 18.25 -3.48 -42.18
C THR A 87 17.29 -2.33 -42.53
N SER A 88 16.85 -2.27 -43.80
CA SER A 88 15.95 -1.22 -44.26
C SER A 88 14.57 -1.25 -43.58
N ILE A 89 14.02 -0.07 -43.34
CA ILE A 89 12.70 0.15 -42.75
C ILE A 89 11.63 0.17 -43.87
N THR A 90 10.57 -0.61 -43.66
CA THR A 90 9.38 -0.64 -44.51
C THR A 90 8.22 0.12 -43.87
N GLN A 91 7.44 0.84 -44.67
CA GLN A 91 6.20 1.49 -44.20
C GLN A 91 5.11 0.45 -43.94
N SER A 92 4.52 0.48 -42.75
CA SER A 92 3.31 -0.29 -42.45
C SER A 92 2.10 0.32 -43.14
N LYS A 93 1.24 -0.53 -43.72
CA LYS A 93 -0.05 -0.12 -44.30
C LYS A 93 -1.08 0.29 -43.24
N LYS A 94 -0.88 -0.11 -41.99
CA LYS A 94 -1.75 0.20 -40.85
C LYS A 94 -1.04 1.12 -39.85
N LYS A 95 -1.81 1.97 -39.15
CA LYS A 95 -1.30 2.77 -38.02
C LYS A 95 -0.69 1.86 -36.96
N PHE A 96 0.37 2.31 -36.29
CA PHE A 96 1.10 1.51 -35.29
C PHE A 96 0.20 0.98 -34.17
N SER A 97 -0.79 1.76 -33.73
CA SER A 97 -1.76 1.36 -32.70
C SER A 97 -2.57 0.11 -33.07
N LEU A 98 -2.88 -0.08 -34.36
CA LEU A 98 -3.73 -1.14 -34.91
C LEU A 98 -2.95 -2.41 -35.30
N LEU A 99 -1.64 -2.46 -35.04
CA LEU A 99 -0.80 -3.61 -35.35
C LEU A 99 -0.90 -4.71 -34.28
N THR A 100 -0.65 -5.95 -34.69
CA THR A 100 -0.53 -7.09 -33.77
C THR A 100 0.70 -6.94 -32.88
N SER A 101 0.70 -7.55 -31.69
CA SER A 101 1.82 -7.49 -30.75
C SER A 101 3.14 -7.92 -31.38
N ARG A 102 3.13 -8.99 -32.20
CA ARG A 102 4.32 -9.48 -32.91
C ARG A 102 4.85 -8.45 -33.91
N THR A 103 3.98 -7.82 -34.68
CA THR A 103 4.38 -6.80 -35.65
C THR A 103 4.86 -5.51 -34.96
N LYS A 104 4.22 -5.11 -33.86
CA LYS A 104 4.67 -3.98 -33.01
C LYS A 104 6.09 -4.20 -32.52
N ALA A 105 6.39 -5.38 -31.98
CA ALA A 105 7.73 -5.72 -31.50
C ALA A 105 8.80 -5.61 -32.60
N VAL A 106 8.51 -6.08 -33.81
CA VAL A 106 9.42 -5.95 -34.96
C VAL A 106 9.68 -4.48 -35.33
N HIS A 107 8.65 -3.64 -35.33
CA HIS A 107 8.81 -2.21 -35.58
C HIS A 107 9.62 -1.50 -34.49
N VAL A 108 9.40 -1.89 -33.21
CA VAL A 108 10.17 -1.36 -32.08
C VAL A 108 11.64 -1.74 -32.20
N SER A 109 11.96 -3.02 -32.46
CA SER A 109 13.36 -3.48 -32.64
C SER A 109 14.07 -2.69 -33.73
N LYS A 110 13.45 -2.56 -34.91
CA LYS A 110 14.04 -1.82 -36.04
C LYS A 110 14.22 -0.34 -35.72
N ALA A 111 13.27 0.27 -35.02
CA ALA A 111 13.40 1.66 -34.60
C ALA A 111 14.56 1.83 -33.61
N SER A 112 14.70 0.92 -32.64
CA SER A 112 15.82 0.93 -31.68
C SER A 112 17.18 0.77 -32.38
N GLU A 113 17.33 -0.20 -33.28
CA GLU A 113 18.55 -0.40 -34.08
C GLU A 113 18.91 0.85 -34.89
N SER A 114 17.90 1.50 -35.47
CA SER A 114 18.10 2.73 -36.26
C SER A 114 18.55 3.92 -35.40
N ILE A 115 17.99 4.05 -34.19
CA ILE A 115 18.40 5.10 -33.24
C ILE A 115 19.83 4.85 -32.76
N VAL A 116 20.19 3.60 -32.45
CA VAL A 116 21.55 3.25 -32.05
C VAL A 116 22.55 3.61 -33.15
N ALA A 117 22.31 3.17 -34.38
CA ALA A 117 23.17 3.50 -35.52
C ALA A 117 23.29 5.01 -35.78
N LEU A 118 22.22 5.78 -35.53
CA LEU A 118 22.26 7.24 -35.63
C LEU A 118 23.13 7.87 -34.55
N ILE A 119 22.95 7.46 -33.30
CA ILE A 119 23.69 8.02 -32.16
C ILE A 119 25.16 7.62 -32.22
N ASP A 120 25.49 6.39 -32.65
CA ASP A 120 26.86 5.93 -32.87
C ASP A 120 27.60 6.78 -33.91
N VAL A 121 26.90 7.29 -34.93
CA VAL A 121 27.48 8.20 -35.92
C VAL A 121 27.68 9.61 -35.36
N ILE A 122 26.79 10.07 -34.46
CA ILE A 122 26.88 11.39 -33.84
C ILE A 122 27.97 11.45 -32.76
N ALA A 123 28.08 10.41 -31.93
CA ALA A 123 29.04 10.29 -30.83
C ALA A 123 29.74 8.92 -30.85
N PRO A 124 30.69 8.70 -31.78
CA PRO A 124 31.41 7.44 -31.88
C PRO A 124 32.14 7.12 -30.56
N GLY A 125 31.86 5.95 -29.99
CA GLY A 125 32.46 5.49 -28.73
C GLY A 125 31.84 6.05 -27.45
N ASP A 126 30.89 6.99 -27.54
CA ASP A 126 30.19 7.56 -26.38
C ASP A 126 28.67 7.72 -26.60
N ALA A 127 28.11 6.88 -27.47
CA ALA A 127 26.69 6.91 -27.82
C ALA A 127 25.77 6.72 -26.61
N GLY A 128 26.20 5.93 -25.63
CA GLY A 128 25.47 5.70 -24.38
C GLY A 128 25.26 6.98 -23.58
N ALA A 129 26.31 7.78 -23.36
CA ALA A 129 26.20 9.02 -22.58
C ALA A 129 25.32 10.05 -23.29
N LEU A 130 25.43 10.15 -24.62
CA LEU A 130 24.58 11.03 -25.42
C LEU A 130 23.10 10.63 -25.30
N TRP A 131 22.77 9.34 -25.41
CA TRP A 131 21.39 8.86 -25.26
C TRP A 131 20.80 9.17 -23.88
N GLU A 132 21.57 8.99 -22.81
CA GLU A 132 21.12 9.34 -21.45
C GLU A 132 20.95 10.85 -21.25
N ALA A 133 21.79 11.67 -21.86
CA ALA A 133 21.62 13.13 -21.87
C ALA A 133 20.35 13.53 -22.65
N THR A 134 20.08 12.91 -23.80
CA THR A 134 18.87 13.15 -24.60
C THR A 134 17.59 12.76 -23.85
N LYS A 135 17.57 11.60 -23.18
CA LYS A 135 16.42 11.19 -22.35
C LYS A 135 16.18 12.16 -21.19
N ARG A 136 17.24 12.67 -20.55
CA ARG A 136 17.10 13.65 -19.45
C ARG A 136 16.58 15.01 -19.92
N SER A 137 16.92 15.45 -21.13
CA SER A 137 16.45 16.74 -21.66
C SER A 137 14.97 16.75 -22.02
N ASN A 138 14.37 15.56 -22.25
CA ASN A 138 12.98 15.37 -22.63
C ASN A 138 12.57 16.17 -23.89
N MET A 139 13.54 16.42 -24.79
CA MET A 139 13.35 17.23 -25.99
C MET A 139 12.62 16.44 -27.09
N VAL A 140 12.92 15.15 -27.22
CA VAL A 140 12.30 14.27 -28.22
C VAL A 140 10.82 14.08 -27.91
N GLU A 141 10.48 13.87 -26.64
CA GLU A 141 9.12 13.68 -26.15
C GLU A 141 8.27 14.94 -26.35
N LYS A 142 8.86 16.11 -26.10
CA LYS A 142 8.22 17.41 -26.39
C LYS A 142 7.95 17.59 -27.88
N ALA A 143 8.92 17.25 -28.73
CA ALA A 143 8.78 17.36 -30.18
C ALA A 143 7.74 16.39 -30.77
N LEU A 144 7.59 15.21 -30.16
CA LEU A 144 6.60 14.21 -30.54
C LEU A 144 5.22 14.44 -29.91
N SER A 145 5.02 15.56 -29.20
CA SER A 145 3.78 15.87 -28.47
C SER A 145 3.33 14.76 -27.53
N ILE A 146 4.29 14.00 -26.99
CA ILE A 146 4.04 12.99 -25.96
C ILE A 146 3.80 13.77 -24.67
N ASN A 147 2.55 14.08 -24.39
CA ASN A 147 2.15 14.77 -23.18
C ASN A 147 2.63 13.99 -21.97
N LYS A 148 3.33 14.66 -21.05
CA LYS A 148 3.74 14.15 -19.74
C LYS A 148 2.55 13.85 -18.80
N SER A 149 1.35 13.57 -19.30
CA SER A 149 0.26 13.08 -18.43
C SER A 149 0.64 11.75 -17.79
N ASP A 150 1.39 10.91 -18.51
CA ASP A 150 2.02 9.70 -17.96
C ASP A 150 3.06 10.00 -16.89
N SER A 151 3.66 11.21 -16.86
CA SER A 151 4.54 11.62 -15.77
C SER A 151 3.75 11.92 -14.51
N ILE A 152 2.57 12.54 -14.58
CA ILE A 152 1.74 12.74 -13.39
C ILE A 152 1.21 11.40 -12.91
N GLU A 153 0.71 10.55 -13.80
CA GLU A 153 0.23 9.22 -13.43
C GLU A 153 1.36 8.35 -12.87
N LYS A 154 2.56 8.36 -13.46
CA LYS A 154 3.71 7.63 -12.94
C LYS A 154 4.22 8.22 -11.63
N VAL A 155 4.24 9.55 -11.46
CA VAL A 155 4.58 10.19 -10.17
C VAL A 155 3.53 9.86 -9.12
N TYR A 156 2.25 9.85 -9.48
CA TYR A 156 1.14 9.49 -8.60
C TYR A 156 1.17 8.01 -8.21
N LEU A 157 1.41 7.11 -9.16
CA LEU A 157 1.58 5.68 -8.93
C LEU A 157 2.86 5.37 -8.14
N THR A 158 3.95 6.11 -8.37
CA THR A 158 5.19 5.98 -7.59
C THR A 158 4.98 6.49 -6.17
N ALA A 159 4.30 7.62 -5.99
CA ALA A 159 3.92 8.16 -4.69
C ALA A 159 2.94 7.23 -3.95
N LEU A 160 1.99 6.61 -4.65
CA LEU A 160 1.09 5.59 -4.10
C LEU A 160 1.87 4.34 -3.67
N ALA A 161 2.78 3.83 -4.50
CA ALA A 161 3.59 2.67 -4.16
C ALA A 161 4.55 2.95 -2.99
N GLN A 162 5.14 4.15 -2.94
CA GLN A 162 5.95 4.61 -1.83
C GLN A 162 5.11 4.76 -0.55
N THR A 163 3.99 5.47 -0.61
CA THR A 163 3.08 5.62 0.54
C THR A 163 2.52 4.29 1.02
N TYR A 164 2.28 3.31 0.15
CA TYR A 164 1.88 1.95 0.54
C TYR A 164 3.02 1.19 1.24
N ARG A 165 4.25 1.29 0.73
CA ARG A 165 5.47 0.78 1.41
C ARG A 165 5.72 1.46 2.77
N HIS A 166 5.45 2.76 2.88
CA HIS A 166 5.59 3.48 4.14
C HIS A 166 4.39 3.28 5.07
N ALA A 167 3.18 3.00 4.55
CA ALA A 167 1.99 2.69 5.32
C ALA A 167 2.07 1.33 6.02
N THR A 168 2.89 0.42 5.49
CA THR A 168 3.21 -0.87 6.09
C THR A 168 4.41 -0.79 7.06
N GLY A 169 5.08 0.36 7.15
CA GLY A 169 6.21 0.61 8.05
C GLY A 169 5.87 1.49 9.27
N TRP A 170 6.69 1.36 10.31
CA TRP A 170 6.60 2.03 11.63
C TRP A 170 6.56 3.58 11.58
N ASP A 171 6.93 4.20 10.45
CA ASP A 171 7.25 5.64 10.34
C ASP A 171 6.04 6.58 10.09
N THR A 172 4.82 6.05 10.11
CA THR A 172 3.62 6.85 9.82
C THR A 172 3.25 7.88 10.90
N HIS A 173 3.76 7.74 12.13
CA HIS A 173 3.50 8.71 13.21
C HIS A 173 4.24 10.04 12.99
N GLY A 174 5.51 9.98 12.58
CA GLY A 174 6.35 11.17 12.39
C GLY A 174 5.79 12.11 11.32
N GLN A 175 5.29 11.55 10.22
CA GLN A 175 4.69 12.34 9.14
C GLN A 175 3.31 12.92 9.52
N LEU A 176 2.48 12.19 10.28
CA LEU A 176 1.16 12.68 10.71
C LEU A 176 1.26 13.84 11.71
N GLN A 177 2.33 13.90 12.51
CA GLN A 177 2.56 14.98 13.46
C GLN A 177 2.91 16.32 12.78
N LEU A 178 3.43 16.28 11.55
CA LEU A 178 3.65 17.49 10.72
C LEU A 178 2.33 18.12 10.25
N PHE A 179 1.34 17.29 9.91
CA PHE A 179 0.05 17.75 9.39
C PHE A 179 -0.99 18.02 10.49
N ILE A 180 -0.87 17.34 11.64
CA ILE A 180 -1.74 17.52 12.80
C ILE A 180 -0.86 17.73 14.04
N PRO A 181 -0.48 18.98 14.34
CA PRO A 181 0.35 19.28 15.50
C PRO A 181 -0.32 18.81 16.80
N GLY A 182 0.43 18.06 17.62
CA GLY A 182 -0.06 17.53 18.90
C GLY A 182 -0.90 16.25 18.79
N VAL A 183 -0.99 15.63 17.61
CA VAL A 183 -1.57 14.28 17.51
C VAL A 183 -0.64 13.28 18.20
N THR A 184 -1.18 12.51 19.14
CA THR A 184 -0.43 11.48 19.84
C THR A 184 -0.52 10.15 19.10
N TYR A 185 0.52 9.32 19.24
CA TYR A 185 0.56 7.97 18.69
C TYR A 185 -0.69 7.15 19.04
N TYR A 186 -1.16 7.28 20.29
CA TYR A 186 -2.39 6.65 20.76
C TYR A 186 -3.62 7.03 19.92
N ARG A 187 -3.80 8.32 19.59
CA ARG A 187 -4.93 8.79 18.79
C ARG A 187 -4.90 8.27 17.35
N VAL A 188 -3.70 8.19 16.77
CA VAL A 188 -3.50 7.61 15.43
C VAL A 188 -3.83 6.11 15.45
N LYS A 189 -3.36 5.38 16.46
CA LYS A 189 -3.64 3.94 16.64
C LYS A 189 -5.14 3.68 16.87
N ALA A 190 -5.79 4.47 17.72
CA ALA A 190 -7.22 4.37 17.98
C ALA A 190 -8.05 4.63 16.70
N ALA A 191 -7.68 5.63 15.89
CA ALA A 191 -8.35 5.90 14.63
C ALA A 191 -8.20 4.77 13.61
N ARG A 192 -7.03 4.10 13.57
CA ARG A 192 -6.81 2.92 12.71
C ARG A 192 -7.65 1.73 13.16
N ASN A 193 -7.67 1.44 14.46
CA ASN A 193 -8.51 0.38 15.00
C ASN A 193 -9.99 0.65 14.73
N HIS A 194 -10.45 1.89 14.90
CA HIS A 194 -11.83 2.27 14.57
C HIS A 194 -12.14 2.07 13.07
N LYS A 195 -11.24 2.49 12.17
CA LYS A 195 -11.40 2.23 10.72
C LYS A 195 -11.49 0.73 10.41
N GLN A 196 -10.69 -0.08 11.09
CA GLN A 196 -10.66 -1.53 10.88
C GLN A 196 -11.93 -2.21 11.39
N LEU A 197 -12.46 -1.76 12.53
CA LEU A 197 -13.66 -2.34 13.15
C LEU A 197 -14.97 -1.86 12.52
N TYR A 198 -15.06 -0.59 12.15
CA TYR A 198 -16.33 0.04 11.75
C TYR A 198 -16.33 0.53 10.29
N GLY A 199 -15.19 0.60 9.62
CA GLY A 199 -15.05 1.12 8.25
C GLY A 199 -14.76 2.62 8.18
N ARG A 200 -14.55 3.14 6.96
CA ARG A 200 -14.20 4.55 6.73
C ARG A 200 -15.44 5.44 6.73
N GLY A 201 -15.43 6.52 7.53
CA GLY A 201 -16.43 7.57 7.46
C GLY A 201 -17.75 7.28 8.18
N VAL A 202 -17.76 6.34 9.12
CA VAL A 202 -18.93 6.07 9.97
C VAL A 202 -19.28 7.33 10.75
N LYS A 203 -20.55 7.74 10.70
CA LYS A 203 -21.05 8.87 11.49
C LYS A 203 -20.89 8.53 12.96
N VAL A 204 -20.21 9.41 13.71
CA VAL A 204 -20.22 9.34 15.16
C VAL A 204 -21.66 9.59 15.58
N ASP A 205 -22.27 8.63 16.27
CA ASP A 205 -23.61 8.83 16.83
C ASP A 205 -23.55 10.03 17.78
N ASP A 206 -24.25 11.09 17.40
CA ASP A 206 -24.38 12.33 18.16
C ASP A 206 -25.39 12.15 19.30
N THR A 207 -25.42 10.95 19.92
CA THR A 207 -26.21 10.70 21.11
C THR A 207 -25.63 11.55 22.22
N ARG A 208 -26.11 12.79 22.32
CA ARG A 208 -25.99 13.61 23.52
C ARG A 208 -26.53 12.76 24.65
N SER A 209 -25.63 12.16 25.44
CA SER A 209 -25.99 11.54 26.71
C SER A 209 -26.78 12.57 27.48
N PRO A 210 -28.08 12.35 27.75
CA PRO A 210 -28.85 13.25 28.59
C PRO A 210 -28.14 13.23 29.94
N ARG A 211 -27.49 14.34 30.30
CA ARG A 211 -26.98 14.51 31.66
C ARG A 211 -28.18 14.72 32.57
N VAL A 212 -28.79 13.62 32.99
CA VAL A 212 -29.84 13.62 33.99
C VAL A 212 -29.19 13.98 35.33
N ARG A 213 -29.67 15.06 35.95
CA ARG A 213 -29.38 15.30 37.37
C ARG A 213 -30.21 14.31 38.16
N VAL A 214 -29.54 13.43 38.89
CA VAL A 214 -30.17 12.49 39.83
C VAL A 214 -30.32 13.23 41.16
N ASP A 215 -31.47 13.08 41.82
CA ASP A 215 -31.71 13.61 43.16
C ASP A 215 -30.68 13.08 44.16
N GLU A 216 -30.09 13.95 44.98
CA GLU A 216 -29.00 13.58 45.87
C GLU A 216 -29.43 12.55 46.91
N ASN A 217 -30.68 12.59 47.40
CA ASN A 217 -31.18 11.64 48.39
C ASN A 217 -31.45 10.27 47.76
N GLN A 218 -31.95 10.25 46.52
CA GLN A 218 -32.08 8.98 45.77
C GLN A 218 -30.72 8.38 45.44
N LEU A 219 -29.73 9.22 45.11
CA LEU A 219 -28.36 8.77 44.87
C LEU A 219 -27.74 8.22 46.15
N ASP A 220 -27.91 8.89 47.28
CA ASP A 220 -27.38 8.45 48.58
C ASP A 220 -27.99 7.12 49.05
N HIS A 221 -29.31 6.96 48.91
CA HIS A 221 -29.96 5.67 49.18
C HIS A 221 -29.47 4.56 48.25
N PHE A 222 -29.30 4.86 46.96
CA PHE A 222 -28.78 3.90 46.00
C PHE A 222 -27.34 3.51 46.33
N LEU A 223 -26.46 4.48 46.59
CA LEU A 223 -25.07 4.26 46.98
C LEU A 223 -25.00 3.47 48.28
N THR A 224 -25.81 3.79 49.29
CA THR A 224 -25.90 3.04 50.54
C THR A 224 -26.33 1.60 50.31
N PHE A 225 -27.26 1.36 49.38
CA PHE A 225 -27.69 0.01 49.01
C PHE A 225 -26.59 -0.76 48.27
N ILE A 226 -25.99 -0.18 47.22
CA ILE A 226 -24.94 -0.85 46.43
C ILE A 226 -23.57 -0.85 47.10
N THR A 227 -23.39 -0.16 48.23
CA THR A 227 -22.19 -0.24 49.08
C THR A 227 -22.47 -0.98 50.39
N SER A 228 -23.70 -1.47 50.59
CA SER A 228 -24.06 -2.31 51.73
C SER A 228 -23.20 -3.57 51.76
N PRO A 229 -22.65 -3.96 52.91
CA PRO A 229 -21.89 -5.20 53.06
C PRO A 229 -22.65 -6.47 52.64
N HIS A 230 -23.98 -6.39 52.54
CA HIS A 230 -24.84 -7.49 52.14
C HIS A 230 -25.04 -7.58 50.61
N VAL A 231 -24.66 -6.52 49.86
CA VAL A 231 -24.80 -6.41 48.40
C VAL A 231 -23.41 -6.37 47.73
N VAL A 232 -22.39 -5.82 48.41
CA VAL A 232 -21.01 -5.79 47.92
C VAL A 232 -20.23 -6.99 48.42
N GLN A 233 -20.10 -8.00 47.55
CA GLN A 233 -18.89 -8.81 47.48
C GLN A 233 -17.95 -8.12 46.48
N ASP A 234 -16.99 -7.35 47.00
CA ASP A 234 -15.87 -6.74 46.27
C ASP A 234 -16.21 -5.61 45.26
N LEU A 235 -16.17 -4.35 45.74
CA LEU A 235 -15.83 -3.22 44.87
C LEU A 235 -14.57 -2.48 45.38
N PRO A 236 -13.56 -2.27 44.52
CA PRO A 236 -12.28 -1.71 44.91
C PRO A 236 -12.35 -0.19 45.09
N PHE A 237 -11.61 0.29 46.09
CA PHE A 237 -11.40 1.70 46.33
C PHE A 237 -10.55 2.32 45.20
N GLY A 238 -11.10 3.36 44.56
CA GLY A 238 -10.39 4.37 43.78
C GLY A 238 -9.88 3.98 42.38
N PHE A 239 -10.65 4.24 41.31
CA PHE A 239 -10.06 4.40 39.97
C PHE A 239 -10.79 5.43 39.11
N ARG A 240 -10.06 6.49 38.72
CA ARG A 240 -10.52 7.54 37.81
C ARG A 240 -10.28 7.23 36.32
N ASN A 241 -9.83 6.01 35.95
CA ASN A 241 -9.58 5.64 34.54
C ASN A 241 -9.93 4.15 34.26
N HIS A 242 -11.22 3.84 34.23
CA HIS A 242 -11.78 2.50 33.98
C HIS A 242 -11.29 1.83 32.67
N PHE A 243 -10.97 2.60 31.63
CA PHE A 243 -10.63 2.06 30.31
C PHE A 243 -9.22 1.44 30.21
N LYS A 244 -8.23 1.99 30.94
CA LYS A 244 -6.85 1.51 30.86
C LYS A 244 -6.66 0.19 31.61
N GLY A 245 -7.28 0.03 32.77
CA GLY A 245 -7.15 -1.21 33.54
C GLY A 245 -7.86 -2.42 32.90
N TRP A 246 -8.98 -2.17 32.21
CA TRP A 246 -9.63 -3.22 31.42
C TRP A 246 -8.75 -3.70 30.26
N THR A 247 -8.04 -2.78 29.59
CA THR A 247 -7.15 -3.10 28.47
C THR A 247 -5.95 -3.94 28.94
N ILE A 248 -5.29 -3.56 30.03
CA ILE A 248 -4.12 -4.29 30.56
C ILE A 248 -4.52 -5.69 31.07
N SER A 249 -5.67 -5.79 31.75
CA SER A 249 -6.20 -7.09 32.20
C SER A 249 -6.66 -7.98 31.05
N ALA A 250 -7.01 -7.43 29.88
CA ALA A 250 -7.33 -8.19 28.68
C ALA A 250 -6.05 -8.65 27.96
N GLU A 251 -5.09 -7.74 27.77
CA GLU A 251 -3.77 -8.03 27.18
C GLU A 251 -3.01 -9.10 27.99
N GLY A 252 -3.03 -9.01 29.32
CA GLY A 252 -2.44 -10.02 30.21
C GLY A 252 -3.06 -11.42 30.09
N ARG A 253 -4.38 -11.49 29.92
CA ARG A 253 -5.07 -12.77 29.71
C ARG A 253 -4.70 -13.39 28.37
N THR A 254 -4.65 -12.58 27.32
CA THR A 254 -4.22 -13.01 25.99
C THR A 254 -2.77 -13.50 26.02
N ALA A 255 -1.89 -12.86 26.80
CA ALA A 255 -0.49 -13.27 26.92
C ALA A 255 -0.33 -14.69 27.48
N LEU A 256 -1.10 -15.08 28.51
CA LEU A 256 -1.06 -16.47 29.00
C LEU A 256 -1.72 -17.48 28.04
N ASP A 257 -2.67 -17.03 27.22
CA ASP A 257 -3.22 -17.86 26.13
C ASP A 257 -2.19 -18.07 25.00
N GLU A 258 -1.42 -17.03 24.67
CA GLU A 258 -0.30 -17.12 23.72
C GLU A 258 0.80 -18.04 24.24
N LEU A 259 1.17 -17.99 25.52
CA LEU A 259 2.08 -18.96 26.14
C LEU A 259 1.54 -20.41 26.03
N SER A 260 0.23 -20.60 26.21
CA SER A 260 -0.38 -21.93 26.02
C SER A 260 -0.25 -22.43 24.58
N ALA A 261 -0.43 -21.54 23.60
CA ALA A 261 -0.25 -21.85 22.18
C ALA A 261 1.23 -22.10 21.81
N VAL A 262 2.17 -21.42 22.47
CA VAL A 262 3.61 -21.70 22.34
C VAL A 262 3.91 -23.12 22.82
N VAL A 263 3.30 -23.55 23.93
CA VAL A 263 3.44 -24.94 24.42
C VAL A 263 2.87 -25.95 23.44
N ASP A 264 1.71 -25.68 22.81
CA ASP A 264 1.16 -26.55 21.76
C ASP A 264 2.14 -26.70 20.58
N LYS A 265 2.72 -25.59 20.12
CA LYS A 265 3.74 -25.63 19.07
C LYS A 265 4.97 -26.42 19.48
N LEU A 266 5.41 -26.33 20.74
CA LEU A 266 6.54 -27.14 21.21
C LEU A 266 6.21 -28.64 21.17
N ILE A 267 4.98 -29.04 21.47
CA ILE A 267 4.53 -30.45 21.33
C ILE A 267 4.63 -30.90 19.87
N ASP A 268 4.21 -30.05 18.93
CA ASP A 268 4.33 -30.34 17.49
C ASP A 268 5.79 -30.47 17.03
N HIS A 269 6.72 -29.77 17.69
CA HIS A 269 8.16 -29.81 17.43
C HIS A 269 8.92 -30.87 18.24
N GLY A 270 8.21 -31.79 18.89
CA GLY A 270 8.83 -32.96 19.55
C GLY A 270 9.02 -32.83 21.05
N LEU A 271 8.42 -31.84 21.72
CA LEU A 271 8.29 -31.85 23.17
C LEU A 271 7.45 -33.04 23.61
N ASP A 272 7.90 -33.74 24.66
CA ASP A 272 7.12 -34.84 25.24
C ASP A 272 5.69 -34.37 25.60
N LYS A 273 4.70 -35.10 25.08
CA LYS A 273 3.29 -34.70 25.20
C LYS A 273 2.82 -34.64 26.66
N ARG A 274 3.34 -35.50 27.54
CA ARG A 274 2.95 -35.45 28.97
C ARG A 274 3.50 -34.18 29.61
N LYS A 275 4.77 -33.87 29.35
CA LYS A 275 5.42 -32.64 29.80
C LYS A 275 4.71 -31.39 29.26
N GLY A 276 4.34 -31.38 27.99
CA GLY A 276 3.55 -30.31 27.38
C GLY A 276 2.18 -30.12 28.03
N MET A 277 1.46 -31.21 28.31
CA MET A 277 0.18 -31.12 29.04
C MET A 277 0.34 -30.54 30.46
N THR A 278 1.40 -30.94 31.17
CA THR A 278 1.74 -30.37 32.50
C THR A 278 2.02 -28.87 32.42
N TYR A 279 2.74 -28.41 31.39
CA TYR A 279 2.98 -26.99 31.18
C TYR A 279 1.69 -26.21 30.93
N GLN A 280 0.79 -26.77 30.11
CA GLN A 280 -0.52 -26.14 29.89
C GLN A 280 -1.36 -26.06 31.16
N GLU A 281 -1.34 -27.09 32.00
CA GLU A 281 -2.06 -27.10 33.27
C GLU A 281 -1.56 -25.98 34.19
N TYR A 282 -0.25 -25.86 34.38
CA TYR A 282 0.32 -24.80 35.22
C TYR A 282 0.13 -23.40 34.66
N VAL A 283 0.18 -23.21 33.34
CA VAL A 283 -0.14 -21.91 32.72
C VAL A 283 -1.62 -21.55 32.96
N LYS A 284 -2.53 -22.52 32.87
CA LYS A 284 -3.97 -22.31 33.15
C LYS A 284 -4.22 -22.01 34.63
N GLU A 285 -3.57 -22.73 35.54
CA GLU A 285 -3.64 -22.48 36.98
C GLU A 285 -3.11 -21.09 37.31
N GLY A 286 -1.94 -20.70 36.77
CA GLY A 286 -1.37 -19.36 36.94
C GLY A 286 -2.30 -18.25 36.43
N LYS A 287 -2.93 -18.47 35.27
CA LYS A 287 -3.94 -17.54 34.70
C LYS A 287 -5.14 -17.39 35.62
N GLN A 288 -5.66 -18.50 36.13
CA GLN A 288 -6.80 -18.48 37.04
C GLN A 288 -6.44 -17.79 38.36
N PHE A 289 -5.27 -18.10 38.92
CA PHE A 289 -4.74 -17.46 40.12
C PHE A 289 -4.63 -15.95 39.97
N PHE A 290 -4.06 -15.43 38.88
CA PHE A 290 -4.02 -13.98 38.60
C PHE A 290 -5.41 -13.35 38.48
N LYS A 291 -6.38 -14.10 37.96
CA LYS A 291 -7.75 -13.62 37.77
C LYS A 291 -8.55 -13.54 39.08
N THR A 292 -8.39 -14.51 39.98
CA THR A 292 -9.29 -14.66 41.15
C THR A 292 -8.63 -14.37 42.49
N GLU A 293 -7.37 -14.75 42.67
CA GLU A 293 -6.75 -14.86 43.99
C GLU A 293 -5.60 -13.88 44.20
N TYR A 294 -4.87 -13.52 43.16
CA TYR A 294 -3.67 -12.71 43.30
C TYR A 294 -3.95 -11.38 44.01
N LYS A 295 -5.02 -10.69 43.62
CA LYS A 295 -5.40 -9.38 44.18
C LYS A 295 -5.85 -9.46 45.65
N VAL A 296 -6.54 -10.54 46.06
CA VAL A 296 -6.98 -10.68 47.46
C VAL A 296 -5.81 -10.94 48.41
N HIS A 297 -4.66 -11.34 47.87
CA HIS A 297 -3.43 -11.54 48.63
C HIS A 297 -2.51 -10.32 48.64
N VAL A 298 -2.85 -9.23 47.95
CA VAL A 298 -2.09 -7.97 47.99
C VAL A 298 -2.48 -7.17 49.23
N THR A 299 -1.53 -6.96 50.14
CA THR A 299 -1.75 -6.22 51.39
C THR A 299 -0.56 -5.31 51.70
N SER A 300 -0.70 -4.34 52.60
CA SER A 300 0.41 -3.46 53.01
C SER A 300 1.39 -4.08 54.00
N SER A 301 1.10 -5.28 54.52
CA SER A 301 1.89 -5.97 55.55
C SER A 301 2.35 -7.38 55.14
N SER A 302 2.22 -7.72 53.86
CA SER A 302 2.62 -9.02 53.33
C SER A 302 4.13 -9.22 53.45
N LYS A 303 4.56 -10.36 53.97
CA LYS A 303 5.97 -10.77 53.99
C LYS A 303 6.47 -11.32 52.65
N THR A 304 5.58 -11.43 51.66
CA THR A 304 5.95 -11.71 50.26
C THR A 304 6.10 -10.39 49.52
N ALA A 305 7.28 -10.14 48.93
CA ALA A 305 7.62 -8.92 48.20
C ALA A 305 6.55 -8.54 47.16
N ASP A 306 6.20 -9.49 46.29
CA ASP A 306 5.23 -9.30 45.20
C ASP A 306 3.79 -9.05 45.66
N ARG A 307 3.50 -9.23 46.94
CA ARG A 307 2.17 -9.06 47.54
C ARG A 307 2.13 -7.90 48.53
N CYS A 308 3.28 -7.31 48.87
CA CYS A 308 3.34 -6.13 49.72
C CYS A 308 3.19 -4.89 48.84
N ILE A 309 2.03 -4.23 48.87
CA ILE A 309 1.78 -3.08 47.98
C ILE A 309 2.76 -1.93 48.21
N GLN A 310 3.20 -1.72 49.45
CA GLN A 310 4.19 -0.70 49.79
C GLN A 310 5.56 -1.03 49.20
N PHE A 311 5.98 -2.30 49.27
CA PHE A 311 7.26 -2.73 48.73
C PHE A 311 7.25 -2.86 47.22
N ALA A 312 6.20 -3.46 46.65
CA ALA A 312 6.09 -3.74 45.23
C ALA A 312 5.97 -2.48 44.36
N LEU A 313 5.44 -1.38 44.92
CA LEU A 313 5.37 -0.07 44.26
C LEU A 313 6.56 0.85 44.61
N SER A 314 7.48 0.40 45.48
CA SER A 314 8.66 1.17 45.86
C SER A 314 9.72 1.10 44.76
N ASP A 315 10.27 2.26 44.36
CA ASP A 315 11.44 2.31 43.49
C ASP A 315 12.70 2.62 44.31
N PRO A 316 13.67 1.68 44.43
CA PRO A 316 14.90 1.93 45.19
C PRO A 316 15.82 2.97 44.53
N LYS A 317 15.63 3.32 43.26
CA LYS A 317 16.46 4.29 42.52
C LYS A 317 15.87 5.69 42.53
N GLU A 318 14.56 5.82 42.70
CA GLU A 318 13.86 7.11 42.75
C GLU A 318 13.47 7.49 44.17
N SER A 319 14.15 8.49 44.74
CA SER A 319 13.95 8.90 46.14
C SER A 319 12.52 9.35 46.45
N ALA A 320 11.80 9.86 45.44
CA ALA A 320 10.40 10.29 45.59
C ALA A 320 9.41 9.11 45.64
N LEU A 321 9.83 7.93 45.17
CA LEU A 321 9.01 6.72 45.08
C LEU A 321 9.50 5.62 46.05
N GLN A 322 10.57 5.86 46.80
CA GLN A 322 11.02 4.95 47.86
C GLN A 322 10.00 4.88 49.00
N GLN A 323 9.49 3.68 49.25
CA GLN A 323 8.67 3.36 50.41
C GLN A 323 9.48 2.47 51.36
N LYS A 324 9.28 2.63 52.67
CA LYS A 324 9.89 1.75 53.69
C LYS A 324 8.80 0.91 54.34
N CYS A 325 9.07 -0.39 54.46
CA CYS A 325 8.25 -1.32 55.21
C CYS A 325 8.86 -1.55 56.60
N ASP A 326 8.00 -1.79 57.58
CA ASP A 326 8.35 -2.15 58.97
C ASP A 326 8.48 -3.68 59.18
N HIS A 327 8.38 -4.45 58.10
CA HIS A 327 8.46 -5.91 58.06
C HIS A 327 9.44 -6.38 56.97
N ASN A 328 9.82 -7.66 57.04
CA ASN A 328 10.75 -8.29 56.10
C ASN A 328 10.03 -9.03 54.96
N HIS A 329 10.65 -9.08 53.79
CA HIS A 329 10.10 -9.72 52.58
C HIS A 329 10.79 -11.05 52.27
N ASN A 330 10.76 -11.98 53.21
CA ASN A 330 11.51 -13.25 53.13
C ASN A 330 10.65 -14.44 52.68
N GLU A 331 9.35 -14.24 52.51
CA GLU A 331 8.43 -15.27 52.04
C GLU A 331 8.21 -15.13 50.52
N PHE A 332 7.85 -16.23 49.87
CA PHE A 332 7.59 -16.27 48.43
C PHE A 332 6.18 -16.81 48.14
N CYS A 333 5.59 -16.35 47.05
CA CYS A 333 4.31 -16.86 46.57
C CYS A 333 4.54 -18.13 45.75
N GLN A 334 4.08 -19.28 46.24
CA GLN A 334 4.23 -20.57 45.56
C GLN A 334 3.65 -20.56 44.14
N SER A 335 2.44 -20.01 43.95
CA SER A 335 1.79 -19.93 42.62
C SER A 335 2.55 -19.02 41.66
N CYS A 336 3.17 -17.93 42.15
CA CYS A 336 4.03 -17.08 41.32
C CYS A 336 5.33 -17.77 40.94
N GLU A 337 5.99 -18.42 41.88
CA GLU A 337 7.24 -19.15 41.61
C GLU A 337 7.02 -20.34 40.67
N GLN A 338 5.89 -21.03 40.81
CA GLN A 338 5.51 -22.11 39.90
C GLN A 338 5.29 -21.60 38.48
N LEU A 339 4.52 -20.52 38.28
CA LEU A 339 4.32 -19.92 36.96
C LEU A 339 5.65 -19.45 36.35
N LYS A 340 6.51 -18.83 37.17
CA LYS A 340 7.84 -18.37 36.76
C LYS A 340 8.74 -19.54 36.33
N SER A 341 8.75 -20.64 37.07
CA SER A 341 9.49 -21.86 36.73
C SER A 341 9.05 -22.41 35.39
N ILE A 342 7.74 -22.50 35.15
CA ILE A 342 7.19 -23.03 33.91
C ILE A 342 7.48 -22.12 32.72
N ILE A 343 7.36 -20.79 32.89
CA ILE A 343 7.77 -19.83 31.85
C ILE A 343 9.23 -20.06 31.47
N HIS A 344 10.12 -20.15 32.46
CA HIS A 344 11.54 -20.38 32.22
C HIS A 344 11.79 -21.71 31.49
N GLU A 345 11.16 -22.80 31.94
CA GLU A 345 11.30 -24.11 31.31
C GLU A 345 10.80 -24.13 29.85
N VAL A 346 9.69 -23.45 29.55
CA VAL A 346 9.19 -23.28 28.17
C VAL A 346 10.24 -22.54 27.33
N GLY A 347 10.84 -21.48 27.85
CA GLY A 347 11.93 -20.76 27.18
C GLY A 347 13.14 -21.67 26.87
N GLU A 348 13.52 -22.55 27.78
CA GLU A 348 14.59 -23.52 27.54
C GLU A 348 14.20 -24.57 26.49
N GLN A 349 12.95 -25.03 26.46
CA GLN A 349 12.48 -25.94 25.42
C GLN A 349 12.46 -25.28 24.03
N ILE A 350 12.12 -23.99 23.92
CA ILE A 350 12.21 -23.24 22.65
C ILE A 350 13.65 -23.22 22.14
N LYS A 351 14.61 -22.89 23.01
CA LYS A 351 16.04 -22.90 22.64
C LYS A 351 16.54 -24.28 22.23
N GLN A 352 15.95 -25.35 22.76
CA GLN A 352 16.38 -26.72 22.47
C GLN A 352 15.75 -27.30 21.20
N LEU A 353 14.44 -27.10 21.00
CA LEU A 353 13.65 -27.74 19.94
C LEU A 353 13.42 -26.83 18.74
N CYS A 354 13.38 -25.52 18.95
CA CYS A 354 12.99 -24.50 17.97
C CYS A 354 14.01 -23.37 17.88
N HIS A 355 15.31 -23.68 17.97
CA HIS A 355 16.39 -22.69 18.02
C HIS A 355 16.45 -21.73 16.82
N ASP A 356 15.94 -22.15 15.65
CA ASP A 356 15.90 -21.36 14.43
C ASP A 356 14.53 -20.65 14.19
N ASP A 357 13.57 -20.82 15.11
CA ASP A 357 12.23 -20.21 15.00
C ASP A 357 12.17 -18.88 15.76
N ASP A 358 12.73 -17.84 15.13
CA ASP A 358 12.76 -16.46 15.67
C ASP A 358 11.35 -15.91 15.94
N ASP A 359 10.35 -16.32 15.14
CA ASP A 359 8.96 -15.90 15.30
C ASP A 359 8.37 -16.49 16.60
N LEU A 360 8.63 -17.77 16.89
CA LEU A 360 8.21 -18.42 18.13
C LEU A 360 8.89 -17.79 19.35
N LEU A 361 10.18 -17.49 19.25
CA LEU A 361 10.93 -16.82 20.33
C LEU A 361 10.40 -15.41 20.60
N TYR A 362 10.03 -14.67 19.54
CA TYR A 362 9.41 -13.36 19.67
C TYR A 362 8.04 -13.44 20.35
N VAL A 363 7.18 -14.37 19.92
CA VAL A 363 5.85 -14.59 20.53
C VAL A 363 5.98 -14.95 22.01
N TYR A 364 6.88 -15.89 22.35
CA TYR A 364 7.18 -16.23 23.74
C TYR A 364 7.61 -15.00 24.54
N SER A 365 8.55 -14.20 24.02
CA SER A 365 9.06 -13.01 24.71
C SER A 365 7.97 -11.97 24.96
N GLN A 366 7.09 -11.72 23.99
CA GLN A 366 5.94 -10.83 24.16
C GLN A 366 4.94 -11.36 25.19
N ALA A 367 4.68 -12.66 25.17
CA ALA A 367 3.75 -13.29 26.09
C ALA A 367 4.26 -13.28 27.54
N VAL A 368 5.56 -13.48 27.76
CA VAL A 368 6.19 -13.30 29.08
C VAL A 368 6.07 -11.85 29.56
N GLN A 369 6.37 -10.87 28.70
CA GLN A 369 6.23 -9.46 29.07
C GLN A 369 4.77 -9.10 29.39
N GLY A 370 3.81 -9.64 28.65
CA GLY A 370 2.39 -9.45 28.89
C GLY A 370 1.94 -10.01 30.24
N ALA A 371 2.45 -11.18 30.63
CA ALA A 371 2.17 -11.80 31.93
C ALA A 371 2.72 -10.94 33.09
N GLU A 372 3.96 -10.45 32.99
CA GLU A 372 4.57 -9.58 34.01
C GLU A 372 3.87 -8.22 34.11
N ASN A 373 3.48 -7.64 32.98
CA ASN A 373 2.71 -6.40 32.96
C ASN A 373 1.35 -6.59 33.64
N TRP A 374 0.71 -7.75 33.44
CA TRP A 374 -0.55 -8.04 34.11
C TRP A 374 -0.37 -8.17 35.62
N LYS A 375 0.62 -8.95 36.06
CA LYS A 375 0.97 -9.07 37.48
C LYS A 375 1.22 -7.70 38.12
N SER A 376 1.99 -6.84 37.45
CA SER A 376 2.29 -5.47 37.90
C SER A 376 1.05 -4.59 37.97
N HIS A 377 0.08 -4.77 37.07
CA HIS A 377 -1.17 -4.01 37.06
C HIS A 377 -2.18 -4.45 38.14
N LEU A 378 -2.02 -5.66 38.68
CA LEU A 378 -2.87 -6.16 39.76
C LEU A 378 -2.49 -5.59 41.14
N LEU A 379 -1.33 -4.94 41.24
CA LEU A 379 -0.88 -4.11 42.36
C LEU A 379 -1.44 -2.70 42.25
#